data_AF-U2SBI0-F1
#
_entry.id   AF-U2SBI0-F1
#
_cell.length_a   1.000
_cell.length_b   1.000
_cell.length_c   1.000
_cell.angle_alpha   90.00
_cell.angle_beta   90.00
_cell.angle_gamma   90.00
#
_symmetry.space_group_name_H-M   'P 1'
#
loop_
_entity.id
_entity.type
_entity.pdbx_description
1 polymer ?
#
loop_
_entity_poly.entity_id
_entity_poly.type
_entity_poly.pdbx_seq_one_letter_code
_entity_poly.pdbx_strand_id
1 'polypeptide(L)'
;MIIRGFAVPSLVRFGRDAAGRLVEVTQPTGRSYRYEWGECGRWAATVSTGEDRREIVHDADSRIVGRPGRPGRCRGRFRSDEGRLWLPDQARVGHSLDWADVTDDDVQLRLAGPQDAPAVLAIIHEAFGARRALDPPPEALSDTVDDVRARIADGGGIIATVGCRDAACLLMSAPDPDTLMVHRVSVRPRFQHCGLAALIVRAAGERAAEQGLRRLQLMARTDLPEVIGWWRSHGFSTDHEVPGGLILGIDLPVAVAVPTAEQMRRLGALLAARLRAGDLLVANGGLGAGKTTLAQGIGAGLDVEGPVISPTFVLSRVHRARGTGPDLVHVDAYRMGSAAELEDIDLDATMDDSVTLVEWGAGMAEGLAPDRLDIDIARGDDPADDTRTVYLTGHGDRWAGENLHGLRDELAAPAAEAQETR
;
A
#
# COMPACT_ATOMS: atom_id res chain seq x y z
N MET A 1 -4.39 9.65 13.91
CA MET A 1 -3.63 9.64 12.66
C MET A 1 -4.65 9.74 11.53
N ILE A 2 -4.74 10.89 10.86
CA ILE A 2 -5.59 11.08 9.68
C ILE A 2 -4.95 10.25 8.57
N ILE A 3 -5.73 9.45 7.84
CA ILE A 3 -5.22 8.74 6.65
C ILE A 3 -4.75 9.81 5.66
N ARG A 4 -3.43 9.93 5.47
CA ARG A 4 -2.80 10.74 4.42
C ARG A 4 -2.00 9.81 3.51
N GLY A 5 -2.25 9.90 2.20
CA GLY A 5 -1.47 9.24 1.13
C GLY A 5 -1.70 7.74 0.95
N PHE A 6 -2.03 7.31 -0.26
CA PHE A 6 -2.00 5.90 -0.67
C PHE A 6 -0.59 5.56 -1.20
N ALA A 7 0.39 5.41 -0.29
CA ALA A 7 1.70 4.79 -0.53
C ALA A 7 2.39 4.48 0.82
N VAL A 8 2.86 3.27 1.21
CA VAL A 8 2.84 1.89 0.68
C VAL A 8 2.73 0.94 1.90
N PRO A 9 2.07 -0.23 1.79
CA PRO A 9 2.72 -1.48 2.15
C PRO A 9 2.44 -2.57 1.11
N SER A 10 3.44 -2.94 0.34
CA SER A 10 3.30 -3.94 -0.69
C SER A 10 3.04 -5.33 -0.10
N LEU A 11 2.31 -6.16 -0.84
CA LEU A 11 1.93 -7.50 -0.44
C LEU A 11 3.14 -8.45 -0.53
N VAL A 12 3.40 -9.18 0.55
CA VAL A 12 4.39 -10.26 0.55
C VAL A 12 3.80 -11.44 -0.21
N ARG A 13 4.50 -11.93 -1.25
CA ARG A 13 4.06 -13.10 -2.02
C ARG A 13 4.60 -14.36 -1.38
N PHE A 14 3.75 -15.37 -1.21
CA PHE A 14 4.12 -16.66 -0.62
C PHE A 14 3.95 -17.77 -1.67
N GLY A 15 5.04 -18.44 -2.02
CA GLY A 15 5.02 -19.70 -2.76
C GLY A 15 4.81 -20.87 -1.79
N ARG A 16 3.86 -21.76 -2.09
CA ARG A 16 3.61 -22.98 -1.30
C ARG A 16 3.68 -24.22 -2.18
N ASP A 17 4.14 -25.33 -1.63
CA ASP A 17 4.08 -26.62 -2.32
C ASP A 17 2.67 -27.24 -2.29
N ALA A 18 2.49 -28.36 -3.00
CA ALA A 18 1.22 -29.09 -3.06
C ALA A 18 0.73 -29.61 -1.69
N ALA A 19 1.59 -29.63 -0.67
CA ALA A 19 1.25 -29.98 0.71
C ALA A 19 0.94 -28.75 1.57
N GLY A 20 0.91 -27.54 0.98
CA GLY A 20 0.61 -26.27 1.65
C GLY A 20 1.79 -25.67 2.43
N ARG A 21 2.99 -26.27 2.34
CA ARG A 21 4.18 -25.80 3.06
C ARG A 21 4.79 -24.61 2.35
N LEU A 22 5.28 -23.66 3.13
CA LEU A 22 5.90 -22.45 2.62
C LEU A 22 7.23 -22.78 1.93
N VAL A 23 7.35 -22.57 0.62
CA VAL A 23 8.59 -22.81 -0.14
C VAL A 23 9.28 -21.53 -0.57
N GLU A 24 8.55 -20.41 -0.61
CA GLU A 24 9.10 -19.13 -1.02
C GLU A 24 8.35 -17.97 -0.37
N VAL A 25 9.07 -16.94 0.04
CA VAL A 25 8.53 -15.66 0.50
C VAL A 25 9.24 -14.57 -0.28
N THR A 26 8.51 -13.81 -1.08
CA THR A 26 9.02 -12.63 -1.77
C THR A 26 8.53 -11.40 -1.06
N GLN A 27 9.45 -10.68 -0.45
CA GLN A 27 9.18 -9.41 0.19
C GLN A 27 8.89 -8.33 -0.87
N PRO A 28 8.13 -7.30 -0.48
CA PRO A 28 8.01 -6.02 -1.17
C PRO A 28 9.32 -5.42 -1.68
N THR A 29 10.41 -5.67 -0.98
CA THR A 29 11.72 -5.12 -1.33
C THR A 29 12.44 -5.92 -2.42
N GLY A 30 11.79 -6.93 -2.99
CA GLY A 30 12.39 -7.85 -3.96
C GLY A 30 13.19 -8.98 -3.36
N ARG A 31 13.32 -8.99 -2.02
CA ARG A 31 14.03 -10.04 -1.31
C ARG A 31 13.17 -11.30 -1.27
N SER A 32 13.53 -12.28 -2.07
CA SER A 32 13.02 -13.65 -1.97
C SER A 32 13.79 -14.50 -0.95
N TYR A 33 13.05 -15.28 -0.18
CA TYR A 33 13.56 -16.31 0.71
C TYR A 33 12.94 -17.64 0.31
N ARG A 34 13.76 -18.59 -0.14
CA ARG A 34 13.31 -19.96 -0.44
C ARG A 34 13.53 -20.86 0.76
N TYR A 35 12.55 -21.69 1.05
CA TYR A 35 12.51 -22.58 2.22
C TYR A 35 12.58 -24.03 1.74
N GLU A 36 13.65 -24.71 2.11
CA GLU A 36 13.87 -26.12 1.79
C GLU A 36 13.33 -27.01 2.92
N TRP A 37 12.68 -28.12 2.55
CA TRP A 37 12.09 -29.07 3.49
C TRP A 37 12.74 -30.46 3.31
N GLY A 38 13.15 -31.08 4.41
CA GLY A 38 13.73 -32.43 4.41
C GLY A 38 12.69 -33.55 4.33
N GLU A 39 13.14 -34.81 4.27
CA GLU A 39 12.33 -36.01 4.00
C GLU A 39 11.13 -36.22 4.96
N CYS A 40 11.16 -35.64 6.16
CA CYS A 40 10.05 -35.71 7.12
C CYS A 40 9.15 -34.46 7.13
N GLY A 41 9.26 -33.57 6.13
CA GLY A 41 8.55 -32.29 6.11
C GLY A 41 9.05 -31.26 7.12
N ARG A 42 10.30 -31.41 7.58
CA ARG A 42 10.97 -30.48 8.51
C ARG A 42 11.73 -29.41 7.73
N TRP A 43 11.69 -28.17 8.21
CA TRP A 43 12.42 -27.06 7.60
C TRP A 43 13.94 -27.31 7.69
N ALA A 44 14.59 -27.48 6.55
CA ALA A 44 15.98 -27.89 6.45
C ALA A 44 16.92 -26.72 6.19
N ALA A 45 16.50 -25.74 5.38
CA ALA A 45 17.32 -24.57 5.09
C ALA A 45 16.50 -23.37 4.59
N THR A 46 17.12 -22.19 4.66
CA THR A 46 16.64 -20.97 3.99
C THR A 46 17.68 -20.48 3.02
N VAL A 47 17.27 -20.12 1.81
CA VAL A 47 18.12 -19.53 0.78
C VAL A 47 17.62 -18.13 0.50
N SER A 48 18.48 -17.13 0.72
CA SER A 48 18.14 -15.74 0.40
C SER A 48 18.33 -15.42 -1.09
N THR A 49 17.88 -14.24 -1.50
CA THR A 49 17.99 -13.71 -2.88
C THR A 49 19.42 -13.62 -3.40
N GLY A 50 20.41 -13.48 -2.51
CA GLY A 50 21.84 -13.50 -2.84
C GLY A 50 22.48 -14.89 -2.73
N GLU A 51 21.68 -15.96 -2.77
CA GLU A 51 22.07 -17.38 -2.63
C GLU A 51 22.77 -17.75 -1.31
N ASP A 52 22.81 -16.85 -0.32
CA ASP A 52 23.25 -17.18 1.04
C ASP A 52 22.29 -18.23 1.62
N ARG A 53 22.81 -19.45 1.75
CA ARG A 53 22.07 -20.63 2.21
C ARG A 53 22.40 -20.90 3.68
N ARG A 54 21.35 -21.03 4.48
CA ARG A 54 21.43 -21.22 5.94
C ARG A 54 20.74 -22.52 6.31
N GLU A 55 21.51 -23.49 6.75
CA GLU A 55 21.01 -24.77 7.23
C GLU A 55 20.49 -24.67 8.66
N ILE A 56 19.44 -25.44 8.94
CA ILE A 56 18.77 -25.52 10.23
C ILE A 56 19.08 -26.88 10.86
N VAL A 57 19.71 -26.89 12.03
CA VAL A 57 20.07 -28.12 12.75
C VAL A 57 19.00 -28.45 13.79
N HIS A 58 18.51 -29.68 13.77
CA HIS A 58 17.47 -30.19 14.67
C HIS A 58 18.06 -31.21 15.65
N ASP A 59 17.50 -31.29 16.87
CA ASP A 59 17.74 -32.41 17.77
C ASP A 59 16.83 -33.61 17.48
N ALA A 60 17.00 -34.68 18.28
CA ALA A 60 16.23 -35.91 18.15
C ALA A 60 14.71 -35.72 18.38
N ASP A 61 14.30 -34.63 19.05
CA ASP A 61 12.90 -34.28 19.31
C ASP A 61 12.33 -33.30 18.27
N SER A 62 13.05 -33.04 17.17
CA SER A 62 12.66 -32.09 16.11
C SER A 62 12.68 -30.61 16.52
N ARG A 63 13.42 -30.25 17.57
CA ARG A 63 13.60 -28.85 17.96
C ARG A 63 14.84 -28.29 17.30
N ILE A 64 14.80 -27.03 16.88
CA ILE A 64 15.95 -26.35 16.28
C ILE A 64 16.99 -26.09 17.39
N VAL A 65 18.18 -26.68 17.26
CA VAL A 65 19.24 -26.62 18.29
C VAL A 65 20.49 -25.85 17.88
N GLY A 66 20.54 -25.33 16.65
CA GLY A 66 21.64 -24.45 16.27
C GLY A 66 21.63 -23.96 14.83
N ARG A 67 22.43 -22.92 14.60
CA ARG A 67 22.84 -22.41 13.29
C ARG A 67 24.36 -22.60 13.16
N PRO A 68 24.90 -23.22 12.11
CA PRO A 68 26.34 -23.22 11.90
C PRO A 68 26.78 -21.80 11.51
N GLY A 69 27.62 -21.17 12.35
CA GLY A 69 28.38 -20.00 11.95
C GLY A 69 29.53 -20.39 11.03
N ARG A 70 30.13 -19.41 10.33
CA ARG A 70 31.36 -19.58 9.53
C ARG A 70 32.39 -20.45 10.27
N PRO A 71 33.14 -21.32 9.56
CA PRO A 71 34.00 -22.32 10.19
C PRO A 71 34.99 -21.63 11.16
N GLY A 72 34.90 -22.00 12.45
CA GLY A 72 35.85 -21.56 13.48
C GLY A 72 35.28 -20.87 14.73
N ARG A 73 33.98 -20.59 14.84
CA ARG A 73 33.40 -20.11 16.13
C ARG A 73 32.00 -20.68 16.40
N CYS A 74 31.92 -21.66 17.32
CA CYS A 74 30.70 -21.96 18.06
C CYS A 74 30.55 -20.97 19.23
N ARG A 75 29.44 -20.24 19.31
CA ARG A 75 29.00 -19.60 20.57
C ARG A 75 27.66 -20.18 20.99
N GLY A 76 27.63 -20.69 22.22
CA GLY A 76 26.41 -20.98 22.98
C GLY A 76 26.16 -22.47 23.24
N ARG A 77 26.83 -23.05 24.25
CA ARG A 77 26.28 -24.19 25.01
C ARG A 77 25.51 -23.62 26.19
N PHE A 78 24.28 -24.09 26.43
CA PHE A 78 23.52 -23.81 27.64
C PHE A 78 23.49 -25.08 28.52
N ARG A 79 23.87 -24.97 29.78
CA ARG A 79 23.71 -26.01 30.81
C ARG A 79 23.12 -25.39 32.07
N SER A 80 22.24 -26.16 32.71
CA SER A 80 21.37 -25.85 33.85
C SER A 80 22.11 -25.60 35.15
N ASP A 81 21.47 -24.93 36.11
CA ASP A 81 20.97 -25.60 37.32
C ASP A 81 19.96 -24.69 38.05
N GLU A 82 19.02 -25.31 38.77
CA GLU A 82 17.84 -24.74 39.46
C GLU A 82 16.53 -24.64 38.65
N GLY A 83 15.97 -25.81 38.30
CA GLY A 83 14.53 -26.09 38.50
C GLY A 83 13.47 -25.33 37.71
N ARG A 84 13.82 -24.46 36.74
CA ARG A 84 12.88 -23.91 35.75
C ARG A 84 13.29 -24.31 34.33
N LEU A 85 12.50 -25.21 33.74
CA LEU A 85 12.64 -25.61 32.34
C LEU A 85 12.11 -24.47 31.44
N TRP A 86 12.98 -23.87 30.63
CA TRP A 86 12.58 -22.99 29.53
C TRP A 86 12.36 -23.83 28.27
N LEU A 87 11.10 -23.85 27.80
CA LEU A 87 10.72 -24.35 26.49
C LEU A 87 11.07 -23.29 25.43
N PRO A 88 11.72 -23.63 24.31
CA PRO A 88 11.84 -22.72 23.18
C PRO A 88 10.58 -22.85 22.30
N ASP A 89 9.44 -22.52 22.88
CA ASP A 89 8.26 -22.08 22.17
C ASP A 89 7.46 -21.25 23.19
N GLN A 90 7.08 -20.02 22.83
CA GLN A 90 6.62 -18.93 23.70
C GLN A 90 7.71 -18.09 24.40
N ALA A 91 7.44 -16.77 24.47
CA ALA A 91 8.13 -15.74 25.24
C ALA A 91 9.44 -15.12 24.68
N ARG A 92 9.27 -14.26 23.65
CA ARG A 92 9.63 -12.84 23.80
C ARG A 92 8.35 -12.01 23.88
N VAL A 93 7.67 -12.12 25.03
CA VAL A 93 6.96 -11.01 25.65
C VAL A 93 7.54 -10.95 27.05
N GLY A 94 8.49 -10.04 27.20
CA GLY A 94 9.16 -9.70 28.45
C GLY A 94 9.61 -8.24 28.47
N HIS A 95 9.20 -7.48 27.46
CA HIS A 95 8.92 -6.07 27.60
C HIS A 95 7.42 -5.94 27.39
N SER A 96 6.77 -5.07 28.17
CA SER A 96 5.63 -4.33 27.64
C SER A 96 6.07 -3.82 26.28
N LEU A 97 5.56 -4.41 25.19
CA LEU A 97 5.73 -3.81 23.87
C LEU A 97 4.89 -2.55 23.91
N ASP A 98 5.54 -1.45 24.30
CA ASP A 98 5.00 -0.12 24.09
C ASP A 98 4.96 0.07 22.56
N TRP A 99 3.81 0.44 22.03
CA TRP A 99 3.56 0.54 20.58
C TRP A 99 4.39 1.61 19.86
N ALA A 100 5.31 2.28 20.56
CA ALA A 100 6.38 3.02 19.93
C ALA A 100 7.34 2.11 19.11
N ASP A 101 7.32 0.79 19.35
CA ASP A 101 8.34 -0.14 18.85
C ASP A 101 7.87 -1.14 17.76
N VAL A 102 6.58 -1.20 17.39
CA VAL A 102 6.11 -2.03 16.26
C VAL A 102 6.18 -1.19 14.99
N THR A 103 7.04 -1.56 14.05
CA THR A 103 7.15 -0.89 12.74
C THR A 103 6.37 -1.66 11.67
N ASP A 104 6.07 -1.00 10.54
CA ASP A 104 5.43 -1.65 9.38
C ASP A 104 6.21 -2.89 8.88
N ASP A 105 7.50 -3.01 9.21
CA ASP A 105 8.37 -4.15 8.88
C ASP A 105 7.98 -5.46 9.59
N ASP A 106 7.17 -5.39 10.66
CA ASP A 106 6.73 -6.56 11.44
C ASP A 106 5.41 -7.17 10.93
N VAL A 107 4.74 -6.49 9.98
CA VAL A 107 3.45 -6.91 9.44
C VAL A 107 3.60 -7.43 8.00
N GLN A 108 3.19 -8.66 7.77
CA GLN A 108 3.19 -9.30 6.46
C GLN A 108 1.78 -9.44 5.94
N LEU A 109 1.50 -8.86 4.77
CA LEU A 109 0.20 -8.99 4.10
C LEU A 109 0.28 -10.05 3.00
N ARG A 110 -0.76 -10.86 2.86
CA ARG A 110 -0.90 -11.83 1.76
C ARG A 110 -2.34 -11.99 1.31
N LEU A 111 -2.51 -12.41 0.06
CA LEU A 111 -3.79 -12.89 -0.42
C LEU A 111 -4.14 -14.23 0.24
N ALA A 112 -5.41 -14.37 0.62
CA ALA A 112 -5.98 -15.62 1.09
C ALA A 112 -6.34 -16.49 -0.11
N GLY A 113 -5.93 -17.76 -0.08
CA GLY A 113 -6.44 -18.79 -0.98
C GLY A 113 -7.55 -19.62 -0.31
N PRO A 114 -8.32 -20.43 -1.07
CA PRO A 114 -9.39 -21.28 -0.52
C PRO A 114 -8.93 -22.21 0.63
N GLN A 115 -7.66 -22.60 0.64
CA GLN A 115 -7.02 -23.38 1.70
C GLN A 115 -6.90 -22.63 3.04
N ASP A 116 -6.91 -21.30 3.01
CA ASP A 116 -6.79 -20.46 4.22
C ASP A 116 -8.12 -20.28 4.96
N ALA A 117 -9.24 -20.76 4.39
CA ALA A 117 -10.58 -20.57 4.95
C ALA A 117 -10.71 -20.95 6.44
N PRO A 118 -10.12 -22.06 6.95
CA PRO A 118 -10.17 -22.36 8.38
C PRO A 118 -9.46 -21.31 9.24
N ALA A 119 -8.30 -20.81 8.79
CA ALA A 119 -7.53 -19.80 9.52
C ALA A 119 -8.26 -18.45 9.51
N VAL A 120 -8.82 -18.06 8.36
CA VAL A 120 -9.65 -16.84 8.21
C VAL A 120 -10.87 -16.90 9.11
N LEU A 121 -11.61 -18.02 9.11
CA LEU A 121 -12.79 -18.18 9.97
C LEU A 121 -12.43 -18.06 11.45
N ALA A 122 -11.30 -18.65 11.88
CA ALA A 122 -10.83 -18.54 13.26
C ALA A 122 -10.53 -17.09 13.67
N ILE A 123 -9.99 -16.27 12.76
CA ILE A 123 -9.76 -14.83 13.00
C ILE A 123 -11.11 -14.11 13.12
N ILE A 124 -12.06 -14.38 12.22
CA ILE A 124 -13.39 -13.77 12.22
C ILE A 124 -14.11 -14.08 13.53
N HIS A 125 -14.21 -15.35 13.92
CA HIS A 125 -14.90 -15.75 15.14
C HIS A 125 -14.26 -15.18 16.41
N GLU A 126 -12.93 -15.15 16.51
CA GLU A 126 -12.27 -14.52 17.66
C GLU A 126 -12.51 -13.01 17.70
N ALA A 127 -12.40 -12.32 16.57
CA ALA A 127 -12.57 -10.87 16.48
C ALA A 127 -14.01 -10.42 16.75
N PHE A 128 -15.02 -11.14 16.24
CA PHE A 128 -16.42 -10.84 16.45
C PHE A 128 -16.93 -11.34 17.81
N GLY A 129 -16.46 -12.49 18.29
CA GLY A 129 -16.83 -13.05 19.58
C GLY A 129 -16.34 -12.24 20.78
N ALA A 130 -15.28 -11.44 20.62
CA ALA A 130 -14.80 -10.52 21.63
C ALA A 130 -15.57 -9.19 21.70
N ARG A 131 -16.47 -8.91 20.75
CA ARG A 131 -17.27 -7.67 20.72
C ARG A 131 -18.44 -7.76 21.71
N ARG A 132 -19.04 -6.60 22.02
CA ARG A 132 -20.32 -6.58 22.74
C ARG A 132 -21.35 -7.41 21.98
N ALA A 133 -22.17 -8.18 22.71
CA ALA A 133 -23.27 -8.91 22.12
C ALA A 133 -24.25 -7.93 21.46
N LEU A 134 -24.67 -8.24 20.23
CA LEU A 134 -25.64 -7.46 19.45
C LEU A 134 -26.86 -8.33 19.15
N ASP A 135 -28.01 -7.70 18.95
CA ASP A 135 -29.26 -8.35 18.54
C ASP A 135 -29.81 -7.66 17.26
N PRO A 136 -29.93 -8.36 16.13
CA PRO A 136 -29.49 -9.74 15.91
C PRO A 136 -27.95 -9.85 15.93
N PRO A 137 -27.40 -11.04 16.27
CA PRO A 137 -25.97 -11.26 16.26
C PRO A 137 -25.40 -11.02 14.85
N PRO A 138 -24.12 -10.62 14.72
CA PRO A 138 -23.50 -10.49 13.42
C PRO A 138 -23.50 -11.83 12.68
N GLU A 139 -23.90 -11.84 11.40
CA GLU A 139 -23.85 -13.03 10.54
C GLU A 139 -22.45 -13.65 10.45
N ALA A 140 -21.41 -12.86 10.73
CA ALA A 140 -20.03 -13.32 10.82
C ALA A 140 -19.82 -14.44 11.85
N LEU A 141 -20.67 -14.52 12.88
CA LEU A 141 -20.61 -15.58 13.90
C LEU A 141 -21.27 -16.90 13.46
N SER A 142 -22.05 -16.86 12.38
CA SER A 142 -22.68 -18.04 11.78
C SER A 142 -21.95 -18.55 10.54
N ASP A 143 -20.89 -17.88 10.10
CA ASP A 143 -20.10 -18.30 8.93
C ASP A 143 -19.48 -19.69 9.18
N THR A 144 -19.52 -20.54 8.16
CA THR A 144 -18.82 -21.84 8.16
C THR A 144 -17.51 -21.76 7.37
N VAL A 145 -16.67 -22.80 7.49
CA VAL A 145 -15.43 -22.89 6.69
C VAL A 145 -15.76 -22.92 5.20
N ASP A 146 -16.86 -23.58 4.80
CA ASP A 146 -17.25 -23.67 3.41
C ASP A 146 -17.78 -22.33 2.88
N ASP A 147 -18.51 -21.56 3.70
CA ASP A 147 -18.93 -20.19 3.33
C ASP A 147 -17.72 -19.27 3.10
N VAL A 148 -16.74 -19.31 4.03
CA VAL A 148 -15.51 -18.51 3.90
C VAL A 148 -14.70 -18.98 2.69
N ARG A 149 -14.61 -20.28 2.45
CA ARG A 149 -13.92 -20.83 1.28
C ARG A 149 -14.56 -20.36 -0.02
N ALA A 150 -15.89 -20.42 -0.12
CA ALA A 150 -16.63 -19.97 -1.28
C ALA A 150 -16.40 -18.47 -1.54
N ARG A 151 -16.45 -17.63 -0.49
CA ARG A 151 -16.17 -16.19 -0.61
C ARG A 151 -14.75 -15.88 -1.04
N ILE A 152 -13.76 -16.60 -0.52
CA ILE A 152 -12.36 -16.44 -0.96
C ILE A 152 -12.20 -16.87 -2.42
N ALA A 153 -12.86 -17.95 -2.84
CA ALA A 153 -12.80 -18.41 -4.23
C ALA A 153 -13.46 -17.41 -5.21
N ASP A 154 -14.52 -16.73 -4.78
CA ASP A 154 -15.27 -15.77 -5.60
C ASP A 154 -14.61 -14.39 -5.68
N GLY A 155 -14.32 -13.77 -4.54
CA GLY A 155 -13.80 -12.39 -4.47
C GLY A 155 -12.43 -12.23 -3.83
N GLY A 156 -11.90 -13.29 -3.22
CA GLY A 156 -10.61 -13.26 -2.53
C GLY A 156 -10.67 -12.76 -1.08
N GLY A 157 -9.48 -12.61 -0.49
CA GLY A 157 -9.32 -12.05 0.85
C GLY A 157 -7.88 -11.66 1.12
N ILE A 158 -7.66 -10.93 2.21
CA ILE A 158 -6.33 -10.56 2.70
C ILE A 158 -6.16 -11.11 4.11
N ILE A 159 -4.97 -11.61 4.41
CA ILE A 159 -4.52 -11.99 5.75
C ILE A 159 -3.31 -11.14 6.10
N ALA A 160 -3.32 -10.56 7.30
CA ALA A 160 -2.16 -9.92 7.89
C ALA A 160 -1.58 -10.82 8.98
N THR A 161 -0.29 -11.07 8.89
CA THR A 161 0.49 -11.86 9.84
C THR A 161 1.45 -10.92 10.58
N VAL A 162 1.46 -10.96 11.91
CA VAL A 162 2.42 -10.23 12.74
C VAL A 162 3.40 -11.24 13.32
N GLY A 163 4.68 -11.12 12.94
CA GLY A 163 5.67 -12.17 13.20
C GLY A 163 5.30 -13.49 12.52
N CYS A 164 4.89 -14.50 13.30
CA CYS A 164 4.48 -15.82 12.80
C CYS A 164 2.99 -16.12 13.00
N ARG A 165 2.18 -15.12 13.38
CA ARG A 165 0.78 -15.32 13.78
C ARG A 165 -0.16 -14.52 12.90
N ASP A 166 -1.16 -15.19 12.36
CA ASP A 166 -2.25 -14.52 11.66
C ASP A 166 -3.03 -13.65 12.65
N ALA A 167 -3.05 -12.36 12.36
CA ALA A 167 -3.46 -11.30 13.26
C ALA A 167 -4.77 -10.66 12.83
N ALA A 168 -4.94 -10.47 11.53
CA ALA A 168 -6.13 -9.86 10.95
C ALA A 168 -6.46 -10.47 9.58
N CYS A 169 -7.72 -10.31 9.17
CA CYS A 169 -8.17 -10.67 7.84
C CYS A 169 -9.30 -9.76 7.35
N LEU A 170 -9.52 -9.77 6.04
CA LEU A 170 -10.74 -9.33 5.40
C LEU A 170 -11.10 -10.26 4.24
N LEU A 171 -12.36 -10.24 3.85
CA LEU A 171 -12.88 -10.87 2.64
C LEU A 171 -13.29 -9.80 1.66
N MET A 172 -13.31 -10.13 0.37
CA MET A 172 -13.60 -9.19 -0.72
C MET A 172 -14.67 -9.76 -1.63
N SER A 173 -15.39 -8.87 -2.31
CA SER A 173 -16.31 -9.18 -3.40
C SER A 173 -16.45 -7.95 -4.31
N ALA A 174 -16.81 -8.13 -5.57
CA ALA A 174 -17.10 -7.04 -6.50
C ALA A 174 -18.60 -7.03 -6.84
N PRO A 175 -19.42 -6.17 -6.21
CA PRO A 175 -20.86 -6.09 -6.53
C PRO A 175 -21.12 -5.56 -7.94
N ASP A 176 -20.19 -4.78 -8.49
CA ASP A 176 -20.21 -4.21 -9.84
C ASP A 176 -18.77 -4.04 -10.36
N PRO A 177 -18.57 -3.70 -11.65
CA PRO A 177 -17.24 -3.58 -12.24
C PRO A 177 -16.33 -2.47 -11.68
N ASP A 178 -16.90 -1.46 -11.01
CA ASP A 178 -16.17 -0.28 -10.52
C ASP A 178 -15.93 -0.30 -9.01
N THR A 179 -16.53 -1.24 -8.27
CA THR A 179 -16.58 -1.21 -6.80
C THR A 179 -16.00 -2.47 -6.16
N LEU A 180 -15.13 -2.29 -5.17
CA LEU A 180 -14.68 -3.35 -4.26
C LEU A 180 -15.47 -3.25 -2.96
N MET A 181 -16.23 -4.29 -2.61
CA MET A 181 -16.85 -4.40 -1.30
C MET A 181 -15.98 -5.27 -0.38
N VAL A 182 -15.52 -4.70 0.73
CA VAL A 182 -14.79 -5.43 1.77
C VAL A 182 -15.74 -5.88 2.88
N HIS A 183 -15.60 -7.14 3.26
CA HIS A 183 -16.40 -7.80 4.27
C HIS A 183 -15.51 -8.34 5.38
N ARG A 184 -16.12 -8.59 6.54
CA ARG A 184 -15.49 -9.32 7.64
C ARG A 184 -14.12 -8.75 8.04
N VAL A 185 -13.96 -7.42 8.01
CA VAL A 185 -12.75 -6.74 8.51
C VAL A 185 -12.57 -7.10 9.98
N SER A 186 -11.58 -7.95 10.26
CA SER A 186 -11.44 -8.67 11.53
C SER A 186 -10.00 -8.59 12.01
N VAL A 187 -9.83 -8.15 13.26
CA VAL A 187 -8.54 -8.10 13.94
C VAL A 187 -8.68 -8.83 15.27
N ARG A 188 -7.81 -9.81 15.54
CA ARG A 188 -7.84 -10.54 16.82
C ARG A 188 -7.60 -9.57 17.99
N PRO A 189 -8.26 -9.75 19.15
CA PRO A 189 -8.20 -8.81 20.28
C PRO A 189 -6.78 -8.41 20.70
N ARG A 190 -5.84 -9.37 20.73
CA ARG A 190 -4.44 -9.13 21.07
C ARG A 190 -3.68 -8.19 20.12
N PHE A 191 -4.24 -7.90 18.95
CA PHE A 191 -3.67 -7.04 17.92
C PHE A 191 -4.60 -5.86 17.55
N GLN A 192 -5.64 -5.60 18.35
CA GLN A 192 -6.50 -4.44 18.18
C GLN A 192 -5.80 -3.17 18.67
N HIS A 193 -6.23 -2.01 18.15
CA HIS A 193 -5.66 -0.68 18.41
C HIS A 193 -4.27 -0.43 17.79
N CYS A 194 -3.84 -1.30 16.88
CA CYS A 194 -2.52 -1.26 16.25
C CYS A 194 -2.55 -0.79 14.79
N GLY A 195 -3.68 -0.24 14.32
CA GLY A 195 -3.86 0.18 12.93
C GLY A 195 -4.08 -0.95 11.91
N LEU A 196 -3.99 -2.24 12.30
CA LEU A 196 -4.11 -3.37 11.38
C LEU A 196 -5.39 -3.36 10.52
N ALA A 197 -6.54 -2.92 11.07
CA ALA A 197 -7.79 -2.83 10.31
C ALA A 197 -7.69 -1.83 9.15
N ALA A 198 -7.12 -0.65 9.40
CA ALA A 198 -6.90 0.37 8.37
C ALA A 198 -5.87 -0.10 7.35
N LEU A 199 -4.81 -0.78 7.81
CA LEU A 199 -3.76 -1.35 6.96
C LEU A 199 -4.32 -2.35 5.95
N ILE A 200 -5.09 -3.35 6.40
CA ILE A 200 -5.62 -4.37 5.49
C ILE A 200 -6.64 -3.80 4.51
N VAL A 201 -7.47 -2.84 4.93
CA VAL A 201 -8.43 -2.18 4.04
C VAL A 201 -7.74 -1.29 3.02
N ARG A 202 -6.69 -0.56 3.42
CA ARG A 202 -5.86 0.21 2.49
C ARG A 202 -5.24 -0.70 1.43
N ALA A 203 -4.63 -1.83 1.84
CA ALA A 203 -4.05 -2.78 0.90
C ALA A 203 -5.09 -3.39 -0.07
N ALA A 204 -6.32 -3.61 0.39
CA ALA A 204 -7.42 -4.00 -0.48
C ALA A 204 -7.77 -2.89 -1.50
N GLY A 205 -7.82 -1.64 -1.04
CA GLY A 205 -8.06 -0.48 -1.89
C GLY A 205 -6.98 -0.25 -2.95
N GLU A 206 -5.70 -0.35 -2.57
CA GLU A 206 -4.56 -0.27 -3.50
C GLU A 206 -4.68 -1.31 -4.61
N ARG A 207 -4.96 -2.57 -4.23
CA ARG A 207 -5.18 -3.64 -5.21
C ARG A 207 -6.37 -3.37 -6.13
N ALA A 208 -7.47 -2.87 -5.59
CA ALA A 208 -8.65 -2.51 -6.38
C ALA A 208 -8.34 -1.37 -7.36
N ALA A 209 -7.61 -0.34 -6.91
CA ALA A 209 -7.14 0.75 -7.75
C ALA A 209 -6.25 0.24 -8.90
N GLU A 210 -5.30 -0.66 -8.63
CA GLU A 210 -4.47 -1.31 -9.65
C GLU A 210 -5.30 -2.10 -10.67
N GLN A 211 -6.41 -2.69 -10.24
CA GLN A 211 -7.38 -3.36 -11.11
C GLN A 211 -8.29 -2.40 -11.89
N GLY A 212 -8.26 -1.11 -11.58
CA GLY A 212 -9.04 -0.06 -12.24
C GLY A 212 -10.41 0.19 -11.60
N LEU A 213 -10.66 -0.37 -10.42
CA LEU A 213 -11.86 -0.07 -9.65
C LEU A 213 -11.73 1.34 -9.05
N ARG A 214 -12.88 1.99 -8.89
CA ARG A 214 -13.00 3.41 -8.53
C ARG A 214 -13.38 3.63 -7.08
N ARG A 215 -14.04 2.65 -6.47
CA ARG A 215 -14.62 2.81 -5.13
C ARG A 215 -14.38 1.58 -4.26
N LEU A 216 -14.11 1.81 -2.98
CA LEU A 216 -14.09 0.76 -1.97
C LEU A 216 -15.21 1.01 -0.98
N GLN A 217 -16.01 -0.02 -0.71
CA GLN A 217 -17.16 0.02 0.18
C GLN A 217 -17.07 -1.01 1.31
N LEU A 218 -17.73 -0.71 2.42
CA LEU A 218 -17.97 -1.65 3.51
C LEU A 218 -19.32 -1.40 4.19
N MET A 219 -19.87 -2.45 4.80
CA MET A 219 -21.08 -2.36 5.62
C MET A 219 -20.71 -2.04 7.07
N ALA A 220 -21.27 -0.96 7.62
CA ALA A 220 -21.19 -0.63 9.04
C ALA A 220 -22.59 -0.67 9.68
N ARG A 221 -22.69 -1.36 10.81
CA ARG A 221 -23.94 -1.47 11.58
C ARG A 221 -24.27 -0.17 12.32
N THR A 222 -25.52 0.29 12.25
CA THR A 222 -25.96 1.55 12.89
C THR A 222 -25.92 1.48 14.41
N ASP A 223 -26.07 0.28 14.97
CA ASP A 223 -25.90 -0.06 16.38
C ASP A 223 -24.42 -0.08 16.84
N LEU A 224 -23.46 0.25 15.96
CA LEU A 224 -22.04 0.48 16.27
C LEU A 224 -21.59 1.88 15.81
N PRO A 225 -22.13 2.98 16.38
CA PRO A 225 -21.80 4.35 15.96
C PRO A 225 -20.31 4.67 16.10
N GLU A 226 -19.61 4.05 17.05
CA GLU A 226 -18.16 4.19 17.22
C GLU A 226 -17.37 3.66 16.00
N VAL A 227 -17.85 2.59 15.36
CA VAL A 227 -17.22 2.01 14.16
C VAL A 227 -17.48 2.91 12.96
N ILE A 228 -18.70 3.44 12.84
CA ILE A 228 -19.04 4.42 11.78
C ILE A 228 -18.18 5.68 11.93
N GLY A 229 -18.07 6.22 13.14
CA GLY A 229 -17.24 7.39 13.42
C GLY A 229 -15.77 7.15 13.11
N TRP A 230 -15.25 5.96 13.44
CA TRP A 230 -13.88 5.56 13.11
C TRP A 230 -13.66 5.48 11.59
N TRP A 231 -14.53 4.83 10.82
CA TRP A 231 -14.38 4.80 9.36
C TRP A 231 -14.47 6.20 8.73
N ARG A 232 -15.35 7.06 9.23
CA ARG A 232 -15.44 8.46 8.80
C ARG A 232 -14.17 9.26 9.07
N SER A 233 -13.53 9.05 10.23
CA SER A 233 -12.23 9.68 10.52
C SER A 233 -11.09 9.15 9.64
N HIS A 234 -11.34 8.04 8.92
CA HIS A 234 -10.43 7.41 7.97
C HIS A 234 -10.88 7.66 6.51
N GLY A 235 -11.65 8.73 6.27
CA GLY A 235 -11.99 9.20 4.92
C GLY A 235 -13.21 8.53 4.29
N PHE A 236 -13.86 7.58 4.95
CA PHE A 236 -15.09 7.00 4.44
C PHE A 236 -16.26 7.95 4.59
N SER A 237 -17.07 8.04 3.54
CA SER A 237 -18.34 8.76 3.52
C SER A 237 -19.50 7.76 3.53
N THR A 238 -20.71 8.23 3.79
CA THR A 238 -21.90 7.38 3.68
C THR A 238 -22.39 7.41 2.23
N ASP A 239 -22.48 6.23 1.61
CA ASP A 239 -22.95 6.10 0.23
C ASP A 239 -24.48 6.00 0.22
N HIS A 240 -25.01 5.04 0.99
CA HIS A 240 -26.45 4.82 1.11
C HIS A 240 -26.78 4.01 2.36
N GLU A 241 -28.04 4.07 2.78
CA GLU A 241 -28.58 3.29 3.89
C GLU A 241 -29.07 1.92 3.41
N VAL A 242 -29.01 0.95 4.31
CA VAL A 242 -29.38 -0.45 4.06
C VAL A 242 -30.00 -1.04 5.34
N PRO A 243 -30.82 -2.09 5.24
CA PRO A 243 -31.41 -2.71 6.43
C PRO A 243 -30.33 -3.12 7.45
N GLY A 244 -30.39 -2.53 8.65
CA GLY A 244 -29.45 -2.82 9.75
C GLY A 244 -28.11 -2.09 9.69
N GLY A 245 -27.89 -1.17 8.74
CA GLY A 245 -26.59 -0.53 8.59
C GLY A 245 -26.52 0.62 7.60
N LEU A 246 -25.29 1.04 7.33
CA LEU A 246 -24.89 2.00 6.31
C LEU A 246 -23.85 1.33 5.42
N ILE A 247 -23.93 1.54 4.11
CA ILE A 247 -22.79 1.33 3.23
C ILE A 247 -21.93 2.58 3.30
N LEU A 248 -20.69 2.40 3.74
CA LEU A 248 -19.67 3.43 3.78
C LEU A 248 -18.72 3.22 2.61
N GLY A 249 -18.37 4.28 1.90
CA GLY A 249 -17.49 4.25 0.73
C GLY A 249 -16.40 5.30 0.73
N ILE A 250 -15.31 4.99 0.06
CA ILE A 250 -14.20 5.90 -0.23
C ILE A 250 -13.80 5.76 -1.70
N ASP A 251 -13.47 6.88 -2.33
CA ASP A 251 -12.91 6.88 -3.69
C ASP A 251 -11.47 6.35 -3.67
N LEU A 252 -11.18 5.50 -4.65
CA LEU A 252 -9.86 4.94 -4.85
C LEU A 252 -9.03 5.85 -5.75
N PRO A 253 -7.70 5.92 -5.53
CA PRO A 253 -6.82 6.61 -6.46
C PRO A 253 -6.85 5.94 -7.82
N VAL A 254 -6.58 6.70 -8.88
CA VAL A 254 -6.32 6.10 -10.19
C VAL A 254 -4.90 5.56 -10.19
N ALA A 255 -4.75 4.23 -10.25
CA ALA A 255 -3.45 3.60 -10.44
C ALA A 255 -3.13 3.52 -11.94
N VAL A 256 -1.90 3.86 -12.34
CA VAL A 256 -1.41 3.74 -13.71
C VAL A 256 -0.10 2.96 -13.68
N ALA A 257 -0.04 1.83 -14.38
CA ALA A 257 1.21 1.09 -14.56
C ALA A 257 2.11 1.80 -15.57
N VAL A 258 3.34 2.09 -15.18
CA VAL A 258 4.34 2.83 -15.96
C VAL A 258 5.63 2.00 -16.05
N PRO A 259 5.72 1.06 -17.01
CA PRO A 259 6.89 0.18 -17.17
C PRO A 259 8.23 0.86 -17.47
N THR A 260 8.21 2.05 -18.06
CA THR A 260 9.43 2.70 -18.57
C THR A 260 9.49 4.19 -18.28
N ALA A 261 10.71 4.74 -18.26
CA ALA A 261 10.91 6.19 -18.16
C ALA A 261 10.26 6.97 -19.32
N GLU A 262 10.16 6.36 -20.51
CA GLU A 262 9.48 6.97 -21.65
C GLU A 262 7.97 7.06 -21.43
N GLN A 263 7.35 5.98 -20.91
CA GLN A 263 5.95 6.03 -20.50
C GLN A 263 5.72 7.00 -19.34
N MET A 264 6.68 7.19 -18.44
CA MET A 264 6.58 8.20 -17.38
C MET A 264 6.55 9.63 -17.96
N ARG A 265 7.41 9.94 -18.94
CA ARG A 265 7.34 11.21 -19.67
C ARG A 265 6.03 11.36 -20.43
N ARG A 266 5.57 10.29 -21.10
CA ARG A 266 4.29 10.30 -21.80
C ARG A 266 3.12 10.53 -20.86
N LEU A 267 3.09 9.89 -19.70
CA LEU A 267 2.09 10.14 -18.66
C LEU A 267 2.11 11.60 -18.22
N GLY A 268 3.30 12.18 -18.02
CA GLY A 268 3.43 13.61 -17.72
C GLY A 268 2.85 14.51 -18.80
N ALA A 269 3.07 14.20 -20.08
CA ALA A 269 2.50 14.96 -21.20
C ALA A 269 0.97 14.80 -21.30
N LEU A 270 0.44 13.61 -21.06
CA LEU A 270 -1.01 13.35 -21.01
C LEU A 270 -1.69 14.07 -19.83
N LEU A 271 -0.99 14.14 -18.69
CA LEU A 271 -1.43 14.93 -17.55
C LEU A 271 -1.43 16.42 -17.89
N ALA A 272 -0.35 16.95 -18.48
CA ALA A 272 -0.23 18.35 -18.88
C ALA A 272 -1.39 18.84 -19.76
N ALA A 273 -1.90 17.98 -20.67
CA ALA A 273 -3.06 18.30 -21.50
C ALA A 273 -4.37 18.57 -20.71
N ARG A 274 -4.42 18.19 -19.43
CA ARG A 274 -5.54 18.40 -18.51
C ARG A 274 -5.29 19.54 -17.52
N LEU A 275 -4.07 20.06 -17.46
CA LEU A 275 -3.67 21.09 -16.51
C LEU A 275 -4.05 22.48 -17.00
N ARG A 276 -4.27 23.38 -16.04
CA ARG A 276 -4.60 24.78 -16.23
C ARG A 276 -3.80 25.63 -15.24
N ALA A 277 -3.69 26.91 -15.52
CA ALA A 277 -3.14 27.87 -14.56
C ALA A 277 -3.91 27.77 -13.23
N GLY A 278 -3.20 27.84 -12.10
CA GLY A 278 -3.74 27.61 -10.76
C GLY A 278 -3.67 26.16 -10.27
N ASP A 279 -3.38 25.18 -11.14
CA ASP A 279 -3.33 23.77 -10.70
C ASP A 279 -2.08 23.49 -9.87
N LEU A 280 -2.30 22.85 -8.71
CA LEU A 280 -1.25 22.34 -7.83
C LEU A 280 -1.14 20.81 -7.96
N LEU A 281 0.09 20.33 -8.23
CA LEU A 281 0.46 18.93 -8.27
C LEU A 281 1.46 18.64 -7.15
N VAL A 282 1.20 17.62 -6.34
CA VAL A 282 2.09 17.20 -5.26
C VAL A 282 2.60 15.80 -5.57
N ALA A 283 3.88 15.69 -5.95
CA ALA A 283 4.48 14.43 -6.36
C ALA A 283 5.35 13.82 -5.27
N ASN A 284 5.02 12.61 -4.82
CA ASN A 284 5.74 11.87 -3.80
C ASN A 284 6.22 10.51 -4.32
N GLY A 285 7.14 9.91 -3.56
CA GLY A 285 7.75 8.62 -3.87
C GLY A 285 9.23 8.61 -3.50
N GLY A 286 9.78 7.42 -3.30
CA GLY A 286 11.17 7.23 -2.88
C GLY A 286 12.21 7.89 -3.79
N LEU A 287 13.46 7.96 -3.35
CA LEU A 287 14.56 8.48 -4.16
C LEU A 287 14.65 7.71 -5.49
N GLY A 288 14.71 8.44 -6.59
CA GLY A 288 14.73 7.85 -7.93
C GLY A 288 13.39 7.24 -8.39
N ALA A 289 12.27 7.39 -7.67
CA ALA A 289 10.97 6.84 -8.10
C ALA A 289 10.54 7.28 -9.51
N GLY A 290 10.98 8.46 -9.96
CA GLY A 290 10.68 8.99 -11.29
C GLY A 290 9.99 10.35 -11.28
N LYS A 291 9.89 11.03 -10.13
CA LYS A 291 9.25 12.35 -9.98
C LYS A 291 9.75 13.39 -10.98
N THR A 292 11.07 13.59 -11.08
CA THR A 292 11.64 14.51 -12.08
C THR A 292 11.43 14.03 -13.52
N THR A 293 11.36 12.71 -13.77
CA THR A 293 11.02 12.18 -15.11
C THR A 293 9.58 12.49 -15.49
N LEU A 294 8.66 12.45 -14.52
CA LEU A 294 7.29 12.91 -14.69
C LEU A 294 7.25 14.43 -14.95
N ALA A 295 8.00 15.22 -14.17
CA ALA A 295 8.12 16.67 -14.35
C ALA A 295 8.60 17.05 -15.75
N GLN A 296 9.55 16.30 -16.31
CA GLN A 296 9.99 16.47 -17.69
C GLN A 296 8.87 16.25 -18.70
N GLY A 297 8.06 15.21 -18.49
CA GLY A 297 6.88 14.96 -19.30
C GLY A 297 5.86 16.09 -19.23
N ILE A 298 5.60 16.59 -18.02
CA ILE A 298 4.69 17.71 -17.78
C ILE A 298 5.19 18.97 -18.50
N GLY A 299 6.46 19.35 -18.29
CA GLY A 299 7.04 20.52 -18.95
C GLY A 299 7.03 20.42 -20.47
N ALA A 300 7.28 19.23 -21.02
CA ALA A 300 7.15 19.01 -22.46
C ALA A 300 5.71 19.17 -22.96
N GLY A 301 4.72 18.65 -22.22
CA GLY A 301 3.30 18.81 -22.58
C GLY A 301 2.76 20.24 -22.43
N LEU A 302 3.35 21.03 -21.53
CA LEU A 302 3.06 22.46 -21.37
C LEU A 302 3.85 23.37 -22.35
N ASP A 303 4.74 22.79 -23.17
CA ASP A 303 5.66 23.50 -24.07
C ASP A 303 6.48 24.61 -23.38
N VAL A 304 7.11 24.26 -22.27
CA VAL A 304 7.99 25.18 -21.53
C VAL A 304 9.39 25.28 -22.12
N GLU A 305 10.05 26.40 -21.84
CA GLU A 305 11.41 26.68 -22.28
C GLU A 305 12.47 25.90 -21.50
N GLY A 306 13.48 25.44 -22.25
CA GLY A 306 14.64 24.77 -21.70
C GLY A 306 14.36 23.38 -21.12
N PRO A 307 15.40 22.71 -20.61
CA PRO A 307 15.24 21.41 -19.97
C PRO A 307 14.67 21.53 -18.55
N VAL A 308 13.69 20.69 -18.23
CA VAL A 308 13.24 20.48 -16.85
C VAL A 308 14.22 19.54 -16.15
N ILE A 309 14.92 20.07 -15.16
CA ILE A 309 15.87 19.32 -14.32
C ILE A 309 15.50 19.54 -12.87
N SER A 310 15.78 18.54 -12.02
CA SER A 310 15.44 18.60 -10.60
C SER A 310 16.04 19.85 -9.93
N PRO A 311 15.22 20.69 -9.28
CA PRO A 311 15.68 21.92 -8.65
C PRO A 311 16.21 21.70 -7.23
N THR A 312 16.60 20.48 -6.82
CA THR A 312 16.99 20.13 -5.43
C THR A 312 17.93 21.13 -4.72
N PHE A 313 18.82 21.81 -5.46
CA PHE A 313 19.76 22.79 -4.88
C PHE A 313 19.27 24.24 -4.91
N VAL A 314 18.34 24.57 -5.80
CA VAL A 314 17.77 25.93 -5.94
C VAL A 314 16.36 26.03 -5.36
N LEU A 315 15.82 24.90 -4.87
CA LEU A 315 14.50 24.70 -4.25
C LEU A 315 13.32 24.90 -5.21
N SER A 316 13.34 25.94 -6.04
CA SER A 316 12.30 26.24 -7.03
C SER A 316 12.89 26.73 -8.36
N ARG A 317 12.22 26.42 -9.46
CA ARG A 317 12.49 26.94 -10.81
C ARG A 317 11.20 27.25 -11.54
N VAL A 318 11.17 28.40 -12.20
CA VAL A 318 10.11 28.75 -13.14
C VAL A 318 10.57 28.42 -14.55
N HIS A 319 9.80 27.60 -15.24
CA HIS A 319 9.95 27.27 -16.65
C HIS A 319 8.86 27.98 -17.44
N ARG A 320 9.25 28.99 -18.24
CA ARG A 320 8.30 29.82 -18.98
C ARG A 320 7.67 29.05 -20.13
N ALA A 321 6.37 29.17 -20.34
CA ALA A 321 5.71 28.64 -21.53
C ALA A 321 6.15 29.41 -22.77
N ARG A 322 6.35 28.73 -23.90
CA ARG A 322 6.64 29.39 -25.20
C ARG A 322 5.40 30.01 -25.84
N GLY A 323 4.23 29.45 -25.53
CA GLY A 323 2.93 29.85 -26.07
C GLY A 323 2.08 30.61 -25.06
N THR A 324 0.76 30.51 -25.25
CA THR A 324 -0.24 31.08 -24.33
C THR A 324 -0.60 30.14 -23.18
N GLY A 325 0.12 29.03 -23.02
CA GLY A 325 -0.08 28.07 -21.94
C GLY A 325 0.48 28.58 -20.60
N PRO A 326 0.15 27.91 -19.48
CA PRO A 326 0.68 28.29 -18.18
C PRO A 326 2.17 27.97 -18.06
N ASP A 327 2.88 28.77 -17.29
CA ASP A 327 4.25 28.44 -16.86
C ASP A 327 4.26 27.19 -15.97
N LEU A 328 5.41 26.53 -15.86
CA LEU A 328 5.63 25.47 -14.88
C LEU A 328 6.52 25.97 -13.75
N VAL A 329 5.97 26.05 -12.54
CA VAL A 329 6.73 26.27 -11.31
C VAL A 329 7.08 24.91 -10.72
N HIS A 330 8.35 24.52 -10.80
CA HIS A 330 8.85 23.24 -10.32
C HIS A 330 9.61 23.44 -9.01
N VAL A 331 9.09 22.84 -7.94
CA VAL A 331 9.63 22.92 -6.58
C VAL A 331 10.08 21.53 -6.12
N ASP A 332 11.19 21.47 -5.39
CA ASP A 332 11.66 20.25 -4.72
C ASP A 332 11.82 20.51 -3.22
N ALA A 333 10.87 19.98 -2.44
CA ALA A 333 10.78 20.15 -0.99
C ALA A 333 11.57 19.10 -0.20
N TYR A 334 12.38 18.27 -0.85
CA TYR A 334 13.13 17.19 -0.18
C TYR A 334 14.01 17.67 1.00
N ARG A 335 14.47 18.91 0.95
CA ARG A 335 15.34 19.52 1.97
C ARG A 335 14.60 20.45 2.93
N MET A 336 13.29 20.61 2.78
CA MET A 336 12.50 21.49 3.63
C MET A 336 12.09 20.75 4.91
N GLY A 337 12.18 21.44 6.04
CA GLY A 337 11.81 20.92 7.35
C GLY A 337 10.35 21.15 7.72
N SER A 338 9.66 22.08 7.04
CA SER A 338 8.28 22.46 7.39
C SER A 338 7.53 23.15 6.25
N ALA A 339 6.20 23.21 6.36
CA ALA A 339 5.33 23.97 5.46
C ALA A 339 5.67 25.48 5.43
N ALA A 340 6.10 26.04 6.57
CA ALA A 340 6.49 27.45 6.65
C ALA A 340 7.70 27.78 5.75
N GLU A 341 8.66 26.86 5.62
CA GLU A 341 9.80 27.04 4.71
C GLU A 341 9.39 27.02 3.23
N LEU A 342 8.28 26.33 2.90
CA LEU A 342 7.72 26.31 1.56
C LEU A 342 6.93 27.59 1.26
N GLU A 343 6.18 28.10 2.23
CA GLU A 343 5.48 29.40 2.16
C GLU A 343 6.46 30.57 1.96
N ASP A 344 7.65 30.50 2.56
CA ASP A 344 8.72 31.51 2.42
C ASP A 344 9.28 31.62 0.98
N ILE A 345 8.96 30.69 0.08
CA ILE A 345 9.39 30.71 -1.34
C ILE A 345 8.55 31.69 -2.17
N ASP A 346 7.48 32.26 -1.59
CA ASP A 346 6.57 33.22 -2.23
C ASP A 346 5.98 32.67 -3.54
N LEU A 347 5.55 31.40 -3.50
CA LEU A 347 4.93 30.72 -4.65
C LEU A 347 3.61 31.38 -5.03
N ASP A 348 2.86 31.86 -4.04
CA ASP A 348 1.53 32.47 -4.15
C ASP A 348 1.46 33.54 -5.25
N ALA A 349 2.52 34.34 -5.40
CA ALA A 349 2.60 35.40 -6.40
C ALA A 349 2.55 34.91 -7.86
N THR A 350 2.78 33.61 -8.09
CA THR A 350 2.82 33.01 -9.44
C THR A 350 1.84 31.87 -9.64
N MET A 351 1.18 31.39 -8.58
CA MET A 351 0.32 30.20 -8.64
C MET A 351 -0.88 30.39 -9.57
N ASP A 352 -1.52 31.56 -9.56
CA ASP A 352 -2.72 31.82 -10.38
C ASP A 352 -2.47 31.73 -11.89
N ASP A 353 -1.24 32.00 -12.34
CA ASP A 353 -0.84 32.04 -13.75
C ASP A 353 -0.05 30.80 -14.20
N SER A 354 0.25 29.88 -13.27
CA SER A 354 1.13 28.74 -13.52
C SER A 354 0.55 27.41 -13.07
N VAL A 355 1.16 26.33 -13.55
CA VAL A 355 1.03 25.00 -12.97
C VAL A 355 2.16 24.84 -11.96
N THR A 356 1.82 24.54 -10.72
CA THR A 356 2.81 24.32 -9.66
C THR A 356 2.99 22.83 -9.40
N LEU A 357 4.20 22.32 -9.59
CA LEU A 357 4.58 20.95 -9.27
C LEU A 357 5.55 20.94 -8.08
N VAL A 358 5.13 20.38 -6.96
CA VAL A 358 5.95 20.24 -5.75
C VAL A 358 6.35 18.77 -5.57
N GLU A 359 7.63 18.46 -5.78
CA GLU A 359 8.21 17.17 -5.39
C GLU A 359 8.39 17.12 -3.86
N TRP A 360 8.08 15.97 -3.24
CA TRP A 360 8.15 15.76 -1.79
C TRP A 360 7.28 16.72 -0.98
N GLY A 361 6.21 17.24 -1.58
CA GLY A 361 5.35 18.24 -0.95
C GLY A 361 4.34 17.66 0.04
N ALA A 362 4.21 16.34 0.20
CA ALA A 362 3.27 15.76 1.18
C ALA A 362 3.56 16.27 2.59
N GLY A 363 2.53 16.74 3.29
CA GLY A 363 2.61 17.36 4.60
C GLY A 363 3.02 18.84 4.61
N MET A 364 3.38 19.41 3.46
CA MET A 364 3.86 20.79 3.34
C MET A 364 3.04 21.62 2.34
N ALA A 365 2.74 21.06 1.17
CA ALA A 365 2.18 21.78 0.03
C ALA A 365 0.64 21.82 0.03
N GLU A 366 -0.05 21.05 0.89
CA GLU A 366 -1.51 20.95 0.84
C GLU A 366 -2.23 22.26 1.16
N GLY A 367 -1.55 23.21 1.82
CA GLY A 367 -2.08 24.53 2.12
C GLY A 367 -1.95 25.55 0.98
N LEU A 368 -1.16 25.25 -0.06
CA LEU A 368 -0.87 26.20 -1.14
C LEU A 368 -2.07 26.43 -2.07
N ALA A 369 -2.96 25.44 -2.22
CA ALA A 369 -4.17 25.56 -3.02
C ALA A 369 -5.33 24.78 -2.38
N PRO A 370 -6.58 25.26 -2.55
CA PRO A 370 -7.75 24.54 -2.05
C PRO A 370 -7.94 23.18 -2.75
N ASP A 371 -7.59 23.13 -4.03
CA ASP A 371 -7.70 21.96 -4.89
C ASP A 371 -6.31 21.51 -5.35
N ARG A 372 -6.06 20.20 -5.41
CA ARG A 372 -4.76 19.66 -5.82
C ARG A 372 -4.84 18.24 -6.37
N LEU A 373 -3.84 17.86 -7.14
CA LEU A 373 -3.62 16.48 -7.56
C LEU A 373 -2.43 15.88 -6.80
N ASP A 374 -2.70 14.92 -5.92
CA ASP A 374 -1.67 14.12 -5.27
C ASP A 374 -1.22 13.01 -6.22
N ILE A 375 0.09 12.87 -6.40
CA ILE A 375 0.74 11.93 -7.31
C ILE A 375 1.75 11.09 -6.52
N ASP A 376 1.38 9.85 -6.19
CA ASP A 376 2.26 8.94 -5.47
C ASP A 376 2.90 7.93 -6.45
N ILE A 377 4.24 7.93 -6.53
CA ILE A 377 4.99 7.05 -7.42
C ILE A 377 5.60 5.90 -6.62
N ALA A 378 5.01 4.72 -6.76
CA ALA A 378 5.51 3.48 -6.18
C ALA A 378 6.40 2.73 -7.17
N ARG A 379 7.51 2.18 -6.67
CA ARG A 379 8.33 1.20 -7.41
C ARG A 379 7.71 -0.19 -7.24
N GLY A 380 7.72 -0.98 -8.31
CA GLY A 380 7.41 -2.40 -8.22
C GLY A 380 8.37 -3.11 -7.25
N ASP A 381 7.89 -4.22 -6.70
CA ASP A 381 8.64 -4.95 -5.69
C ASP A 381 9.79 -5.79 -6.27
N ASP A 382 9.77 -6.08 -7.57
CA ASP A 382 10.83 -6.85 -8.24
C ASP A 382 11.96 -5.91 -8.70
N PRO A 383 13.20 -6.02 -8.19
CA PRO A 383 14.31 -5.16 -8.59
C PRO A 383 14.73 -5.37 -10.05
N ALA A 384 14.35 -6.49 -10.67
CA ALA A 384 14.54 -6.74 -12.10
C ALA A 384 13.43 -6.08 -12.95
N ASP A 385 12.32 -5.69 -12.34
CA ASP A 385 11.22 -4.97 -12.97
C ASP A 385 11.31 -3.47 -12.65
N ASP A 386 11.66 -2.66 -13.65
CA ASP A 386 11.72 -1.21 -13.47
C ASP A 386 10.35 -0.52 -13.57
N THR A 387 9.25 -1.28 -13.57
CA THR A 387 7.90 -0.75 -13.57
C THR A 387 7.62 0.11 -12.33
N ARG A 388 6.89 1.21 -12.54
CA ARG A 388 6.29 2.03 -11.48
C ARG A 388 4.77 1.90 -11.52
N THR A 389 4.13 2.05 -10.37
CA THR A 389 2.70 2.36 -10.31
C THR A 389 2.58 3.82 -9.87
N VAL A 390 1.88 4.62 -10.67
CA VAL A 390 1.57 6.02 -10.35
C VAL A 390 0.14 6.09 -9.88
N TYR A 391 -0.07 6.51 -8.64
CA TYR A 391 -1.38 6.73 -8.05
C TYR A 391 -1.75 8.21 -8.13
N LEU A 392 -2.92 8.51 -8.67
CA LEU A 392 -3.43 9.86 -8.84
C LEU A 392 -4.67 10.05 -7.97
N THR A 393 -4.63 11.03 -7.06
CA THR A 393 -5.76 11.39 -6.19
C THR A 393 -6.11 12.86 -6.37
N GLY A 394 -7.29 13.12 -6.92
CA GLY A 394 -7.82 14.46 -7.06
C GLY A 394 -8.47 14.93 -5.76
N HIS A 395 -8.12 16.14 -5.31
CA HIS A 395 -8.72 16.78 -4.15
C HIS A 395 -9.40 18.09 -4.55
N GLY A 396 -10.65 18.26 -4.14
CA GLY A 396 -11.42 19.46 -4.39
C GLY A 396 -12.20 19.45 -5.72
N ASP A 397 -13.00 20.48 -5.93
CA ASP A 397 -14.01 20.52 -7.00
C ASP A 397 -13.36 20.54 -8.40
N ARG A 398 -12.18 21.15 -8.53
CA ARG A 398 -11.36 21.17 -9.76
C ARG A 398 -11.11 19.78 -10.34
N TRP A 399 -10.95 18.77 -9.48
CA TRP A 399 -10.57 17.42 -9.88
C TRP A 399 -11.74 16.42 -9.88
N ALA A 400 -12.87 16.76 -9.25
CA ALA A 400 -14.03 15.88 -9.15
C ALA A 400 -14.63 15.48 -10.51
N GLY A 401 -14.55 16.37 -11.51
CA GLY A 401 -15.07 16.14 -12.87
C GLY A 401 -14.03 15.65 -13.88
N GLU A 402 -12.75 15.58 -13.51
CA GLU A 402 -11.68 15.20 -14.44
C GLU A 402 -11.61 13.68 -14.64
N ASN A 403 -11.58 13.23 -15.90
CA ASN A 403 -11.46 11.81 -16.21
C ASN A 403 -9.99 11.35 -16.09
N LEU A 404 -9.50 11.23 -14.86
CA LEU A 404 -8.18 10.68 -14.57
C LEU A 404 -8.08 9.20 -14.93
N HIS A 405 -9.18 8.44 -14.85
CA HIS A 405 -9.21 7.03 -15.23
C HIS A 405 -8.84 6.81 -16.71
N GLY A 406 -9.23 7.73 -17.60
CA GLY A 406 -8.87 7.68 -19.01
C GLY A 406 -7.37 7.67 -19.28
N LEU A 407 -6.53 8.15 -18.35
CA LEU A 407 -5.07 8.09 -18.47
C LEU A 407 -4.54 6.66 -18.55
N ARG A 408 -5.24 5.69 -17.95
CA ARG A 408 -4.87 4.26 -18.04
C ARG A 408 -4.94 3.76 -19.48
N ASP A 409 -6.05 4.06 -20.15
CA ASP A 409 -6.29 3.63 -21.53
C ASP A 409 -5.43 4.42 -22.51
N GLU A 410 -5.29 5.74 -22.30
CA GLU A 410 -4.44 6.60 -23.12
C GLU A 410 -2.97 6.18 -23.05
N LEU A 411 -2.45 5.86 -21.86
CA LEU A 411 -1.07 5.41 -21.70
C LEU A 411 -0.84 4.00 -22.27
N ALA A 412 -1.86 3.14 -22.22
CA ALA A 412 -1.80 1.80 -22.83
C ALA A 412 -1.90 1.84 -24.36
N ALA A 413 -2.61 2.83 -24.93
CA ALA A 413 -2.72 2.99 -26.36
C ALA A 413 -1.32 3.21 -26.97
N PRO A 414 -1.00 2.58 -28.12
CA PRO A 414 0.23 2.86 -28.84
C PRO A 414 0.28 4.37 -29.13
N ALA A 415 1.47 4.97 -29.02
CA ALA A 415 1.64 6.33 -29.50
C ALA A 415 1.19 6.34 -30.96
N ALA A 416 0.13 7.10 -31.27
CA ALA A 416 -0.30 7.27 -32.64
C ALA A 416 0.96 7.69 -33.42
N GLU A 417 1.35 6.89 -34.42
CA GLU A 417 2.39 7.30 -35.36
C GLU A 417 1.99 8.70 -35.81
N ALA A 418 2.81 9.69 -35.45
CA ALA A 418 2.64 11.04 -35.93
C ALA A 418 2.60 10.93 -37.44
N GLN A 419 1.41 11.07 -38.02
CA GLN A 419 1.22 11.09 -39.44
C GLN A 419 2.04 12.27 -39.96
N GLU A 420 3.21 11.95 -40.50
CA GLU A 420 3.91 12.75 -41.50
C GLU A 420 2.91 12.95 -42.64
N THR A 421 2.13 14.01 -42.53
CA THR A 421 1.32 14.56 -43.61
C THR A 421 1.21 16.06 -43.41
N ARG A 422 2.31 16.80 -43.60
CA ARG A 422 2.67 17.44 -44.88
C ARG A 422 3.80 18.44 -44.74
#